data_AF-A0A932FLX6-F1
#
_entry.id   AF-A0A932FLX6-F1
#
_cell.length_a   1.000
_cell.length_b   1.000
_cell.length_c   1.000
_cell.angle_alpha   90.00
_cell.angle_beta   90.00
_cell.angle_gamma   90.00
#
_symmetry.space_group_name_H-M   'P 1'
#
loop_
_entity.id
_entity.type
_entity.pdbx_description
1 polymer ?
#
loop_
_entity_poly.entity_id
_entity_poly.type
_entity_poly.pdbx_seq_one_letter_code
_entity_poly.pdbx_strand_id
1 'polypeptide(L)'
;MTFSEFYHELQKREGFDPRPLVDAWPPALTEQIAKDFLQGVKSQPFKGSVCPIRVGSTNQAIGNQVEAFVVPKLTAGLRNFRLEKCSGAGYPDQQLRSGDLLIPLELKATGDWNPNDSNRRVLTSSSEKLRKYFKSPIYHLLCTVLYTAEAGGTRIDAIRLDFLEPDSPVSVRLEVSVNHKLLATGKHKSVTI
;
A
#
# COMPACT_ATOMS: atom_id res chain seq x y z
N MET A 1 -2.22 -13.86 13.23
CA MET A 1 -3.28 -13.92 12.21
C MET A 1 -2.59 -13.85 10.87
N THR A 2 -2.97 -14.71 9.93
CA THR A 2 -2.48 -14.67 8.54
C THR A 2 -3.31 -13.68 7.71
N PHE A 3 -2.82 -13.33 6.53
CA PHE A 3 -3.52 -12.38 5.67
C PHE A 3 -4.86 -12.92 5.16
N SER A 4 -4.92 -14.22 4.85
CA SER A 4 -6.17 -14.90 4.47
C SER A 4 -7.17 -14.94 5.63
N GLU A 5 -6.72 -15.30 6.84
CA GLU A 5 -7.57 -15.26 8.06
C GLU A 5 -8.12 -13.86 8.31
N PHE A 6 -7.30 -12.83 8.12
CA PHE A 6 -7.73 -11.45 8.28
C PHE A 6 -8.88 -11.06 7.35
N TYR A 7 -8.79 -11.37 6.05
CA TYR A 7 -9.90 -11.04 5.13
C TYR A 7 -11.15 -11.88 5.37
N HIS A 8 -10.98 -13.12 5.83
CA HIS A 8 -12.10 -13.96 6.22
C HIS A 8 -12.86 -13.32 7.39
N GLU A 9 -12.15 -12.92 8.45
CA GLU A 9 -12.75 -12.27 9.62
C GLU A 9 -13.26 -10.85 9.32
N LEU A 10 -12.59 -10.11 8.44
CA LEU A 10 -13.04 -8.80 7.98
C LEU A 10 -14.39 -8.89 7.26
N GLN A 11 -14.56 -9.84 6.35
CA GLN A 11 -15.83 -10.05 5.63
C GLN A 11 -16.97 -10.41 6.59
N LYS A 12 -16.72 -11.28 7.58
CA LYS A 12 -17.73 -11.58 8.62
C LYS A 12 -18.16 -10.34 9.39
N ARG A 13 -17.19 -9.50 9.80
CA ARG A 13 -17.46 -8.25 10.53
C ARG A 13 -18.23 -7.24 9.67
N GLU A 14 -17.99 -7.25 8.38
CA GLU A 14 -18.73 -6.45 7.40
C GLU A 14 -20.10 -7.06 7.03
N GLY A 15 -20.49 -8.21 7.61
CA GLY A 15 -21.78 -8.85 7.42
C GLY A 15 -21.90 -9.70 6.14
N PHE A 16 -20.79 -10.13 5.56
CA PHE A 16 -20.75 -10.94 4.34
C PHE A 16 -20.41 -12.41 4.63
N ASP A 17 -20.90 -13.30 3.75
CA ASP A 17 -20.40 -14.67 3.67
C ASP A 17 -18.96 -14.64 3.12
N PRO A 18 -17.95 -15.08 3.89
CA PRO A 18 -16.56 -14.94 3.46
C PRO A 18 -16.25 -15.76 2.21
N ARG A 19 -15.64 -15.11 1.23
CA ARG A 19 -15.03 -15.77 0.07
C ARG A 19 -13.52 -15.55 0.05
N PRO A 20 -12.74 -16.39 -0.65
CA PRO A 20 -11.31 -16.17 -0.83
C PRO A 20 -11.06 -14.79 -1.47
N LEU A 21 -10.26 -13.97 -0.78
CA LEU A 21 -9.80 -12.67 -1.28
C LEU A 21 -8.28 -12.59 -1.38
N VAL A 22 -7.57 -13.66 -1.06
CA VAL A 22 -6.10 -13.76 -1.15
C VAL A 22 -5.78 -15.13 -1.72
N ASP A 23 -4.93 -15.16 -2.73
CA ASP A 23 -4.46 -16.38 -3.37
C ASP A 23 -2.93 -16.42 -3.42
N ALA A 24 -2.37 -17.63 -3.45
CA ALA A 24 -0.93 -17.84 -3.53
C ALA A 24 -0.38 -17.41 -4.89
N TRP A 25 0.78 -16.75 -4.90
CA TRP A 25 1.33 -16.22 -6.14
C TRP A 25 1.91 -17.31 -7.06
N PRO A 26 1.57 -17.31 -8.36
CA PRO A 26 2.27 -18.14 -9.34
C PRO A 26 3.73 -17.67 -9.50
N PRO A 27 4.75 -18.55 -9.38
CA PRO A 27 6.16 -18.15 -9.49
C PRO A 27 6.49 -17.45 -10.81
N ALA A 28 5.90 -17.89 -11.92
CA ALA A 28 6.09 -17.26 -13.22
C ALA A 28 5.56 -15.82 -13.26
N LEU A 29 4.46 -15.53 -12.56
CA LEU A 29 3.87 -14.20 -12.51
C LEU A 29 4.70 -13.25 -11.65
N THR A 30 5.19 -13.71 -10.50
CA THR A 30 6.07 -12.89 -9.63
C THR A 30 7.36 -12.51 -10.34
N GLU A 31 7.97 -13.47 -11.05
CA GLU A 31 9.16 -13.20 -11.87
C GLU A 31 8.91 -12.20 -12.99
N GLN A 32 7.78 -12.31 -13.70
CA GLN A 32 7.44 -11.38 -14.78
C GLN A 32 7.25 -9.96 -14.25
N ILE A 33 6.52 -9.80 -13.14
CA ILE A 33 6.33 -8.50 -12.49
C ILE A 33 7.68 -7.93 -12.03
N ALA A 34 8.48 -8.73 -11.33
CA ALA A 34 9.79 -8.29 -10.84
C ALA A 34 10.72 -7.86 -11.99
N LYS A 35 10.74 -8.61 -13.10
CA LYS A 35 11.50 -8.27 -14.32
C LYS A 35 11.00 -6.97 -14.94
N ASP A 36 9.69 -6.78 -15.06
CA ASP A 36 9.10 -5.56 -15.66
C ASP A 36 9.38 -4.32 -14.79
N PHE A 37 9.22 -4.41 -13.48
CA PHE A 37 9.58 -3.32 -12.55
C PHE A 37 11.07 -3.01 -12.58
N LEU A 38 11.95 -4.02 -12.63
CA LEU A 38 13.39 -3.81 -12.75
C LEU A 38 13.75 -3.07 -14.04
N GLN A 39 13.11 -3.43 -15.16
CA GLN A 39 13.29 -2.73 -16.44
C GLN A 39 12.72 -1.31 -16.40
N GLY A 40 11.56 -1.11 -15.78
CA GLY A 40 10.94 0.19 -15.62
C GLY A 40 11.81 1.14 -14.79
N VAL A 41 12.34 0.67 -13.66
CA VAL A 41 13.27 1.45 -12.82
C VAL A 41 14.57 1.78 -13.56
N LYS A 42 15.09 0.85 -14.39
CA LYS A 42 16.32 1.09 -15.18
C LYS A 42 16.13 2.04 -16.36
N SER A 43 14.93 2.08 -16.95
CA SER A 43 14.65 2.89 -18.13
C SER A 43 14.30 4.35 -17.82
N GLN A 44 14.12 4.67 -16.54
CA GLN A 44 13.75 6.00 -16.06
C GLN A 44 14.83 6.56 -15.12
N PRO A 45 14.98 7.89 -14.99
CA PRO A 45 15.81 8.50 -13.96
C PRO A 45 15.11 8.35 -12.60
N PHE A 46 15.14 7.11 -12.09
CA PHE A 46 14.45 6.69 -10.89
C PHE A 46 15.37 6.78 -9.68
N LYS A 47 16.39 5.92 -9.66
CA LYS A 47 17.41 5.90 -8.61
C LYS A 47 18.22 7.19 -8.64
N GLY A 48 18.39 7.81 -7.48
CA GLY A 48 19.09 9.07 -7.31
C GLY A 48 18.25 10.31 -7.65
N SER A 49 17.01 10.15 -8.12
CA SER A 49 16.16 11.31 -8.36
C SER A 49 15.65 11.91 -7.05
N VAL A 50 15.61 13.25 -6.99
CA VAL A 50 15.19 13.98 -5.80
C VAL A 50 13.72 14.33 -5.92
N CYS A 51 12.90 13.79 -5.02
CA CYS A 51 11.53 14.22 -4.84
C CYS A 51 11.53 15.46 -3.92
N PRO A 52 11.09 16.63 -4.39
CA PRO A 52 10.95 17.79 -3.52
C PRO A 52 9.88 17.53 -2.47
N ILE A 53 10.18 17.83 -1.21
CA ILE A 53 9.27 17.65 -0.08
C ILE A 53 8.93 19.01 0.52
N ARG A 54 7.64 19.28 0.75
CA ARG A 54 7.19 20.50 1.41
C ARG A 54 7.71 20.54 2.86
N VAL A 55 8.24 21.70 3.26
CA VAL A 55 8.69 21.95 4.64
C VAL A 55 7.54 21.71 5.62
N GLY A 56 7.84 21.03 6.73
CA GLY A 56 6.84 20.71 7.77
C GLY A 56 5.88 19.57 7.43
N SER A 57 6.12 18.81 6.35
CA SER A 57 5.31 17.62 6.03
C SER A 57 5.41 16.56 7.12
N THR A 58 4.27 15.98 7.49
CA THR A 58 4.22 14.76 8.31
C THR A 58 4.72 13.54 7.52
N ASN A 59 5.10 12.44 8.19
CA ASN A 59 5.55 11.22 7.50
C ASN A 59 4.53 10.72 6.46
N GLN A 60 3.23 10.77 6.77
CA GLN A 60 2.18 10.41 5.83
C GLN A 60 2.14 11.36 4.62
N ALA A 61 2.27 12.67 4.85
CA ALA A 61 2.30 13.65 3.78
C ALA A 61 3.56 13.52 2.90
N ILE A 62 4.69 13.12 3.48
CA ILE A 62 5.92 12.78 2.73
C ILE A 62 5.67 11.57 1.85
N GLY A 63 5.09 10.49 2.41
CA GLY A 63 4.76 9.28 1.66
C GLY A 63 3.91 9.58 0.42
N ASN A 64 2.83 10.35 0.60
CA ASN A 64 1.95 10.75 -0.50
C ASN A 64 2.68 11.59 -1.58
N GLN A 65 3.62 12.46 -1.19
CA GLN A 65 4.42 13.25 -2.13
C GLN A 65 5.38 12.36 -2.94
N VAL A 66 6.04 11.41 -2.26
CA VAL A 66 6.94 10.44 -2.91
C VAL A 66 6.16 9.56 -3.88
N GLU A 67 4.99 9.06 -3.49
CA GLU A 67 4.13 8.27 -4.38
C GLU A 67 3.71 9.07 -5.62
N ALA A 68 3.25 10.31 -5.45
CA ALA A 68 2.86 11.17 -6.56
C ALA A 68 4.03 11.47 -7.52
N PHE A 69 5.26 11.52 -7.01
CA PHE A 69 6.47 11.71 -7.81
C PHE A 69 6.89 10.45 -8.55
N VAL A 70 6.74 9.28 -7.92
CA VAL A 70 7.22 7.98 -8.41
C VAL A 70 6.27 7.34 -9.41
N VAL A 71 4.95 7.42 -9.18
CA VAL A 71 3.95 6.73 -10.01
C VAL A 71 4.08 7.08 -11.49
N PRO A 72 4.15 8.35 -11.92
CA PRO A 72 4.26 8.67 -13.34
C PRO A 72 5.51 8.07 -13.99
N LYS A 73 6.63 8.04 -13.26
CA LYS A 73 7.88 7.44 -13.74
C LYS A 73 7.75 5.93 -13.90
N LEU A 74 7.19 5.24 -12.91
CA LEU A 74 6.96 3.81 -13.00
C LEU A 74 6.01 3.47 -14.15
N THR A 75 4.89 4.18 -14.27
CA THR A 75 3.93 3.99 -15.37
C THR A 75 4.59 4.17 -16.74
N ALA A 76 5.51 5.13 -16.90
CA ALA A 76 6.24 5.34 -18.14
C ALA A 76 7.33 4.28 -18.41
N GLY A 77 7.84 3.62 -17.37
CA GLY A 77 8.91 2.62 -17.48
C GLY A 77 8.42 1.18 -17.69
N LEU A 78 7.27 0.82 -17.11
CA LEU A 78 6.70 -0.52 -17.22
C LEU A 78 6.25 -0.81 -18.67
N ARG A 79 6.47 -2.05 -19.13
CA ARG A 79 6.19 -2.44 -20.53
C ARG A 79 5.07 -3.46 -20.63
N ASN A 80 5.11 -4.48 -19.76
CA ASN A 80 4.15 -5.58 -19.79
C ASN A 80 2.97 -5.33 -18.84
N PHE A 81 3.20 -4.49 -17.82
CA PHE A 81 2.18 -4.09 -16.86
C PHE A 81 1.92 -2.58 -16.92
N ARG A 82 0.72 -2.18 -16.48
CA ARG A 82 0.34 -0.77 -16.34
C ARG A 82 -0.11 -0.51 -14.92
N LEU A 83 0.39 0.58 -14.34
CA LEU A 83 -0.12 1.12 -13.09
C LEU A 83 -1.32 2.01 -13.39
N GLU A 84 -2.45 1.70 -12.76
CA GLU A 84 -3.70 2.45 -12.89
C GLU A 84 -4.25 2.78 -11.51
N LYS A 85 -4.87 3.97 -11.37
CA LYS A 85 -5.53 4.35 -10.14
C LYS A 85 -6.85 3.59 -9.98
N CYS A 86 -7.12 3.04 -8.81
CA CYS A 86 -8.43 2.48 -8.51
C CYS A 86 -9.46 3.58 -8.27
N SER A 87 -10.70 3.34 -8.71
CA SER A 87 -11.81 4.25 -8.40
C SER A 87 -12.27 4.10 -6.94
N GLY A 88 -12.74 5.21 -6.35
CA GLY A 88 -13.28 5.23 -4.98
C GLY A 88 -12.22 5.25 -3.87
N ALA A 89 -12.66 5.49 -2.65
CA ALA A 89 -11.82 5.52 -1.45
C ALA A 89 -11.47 4.10 -0.95
N GLY A 90 -10.44 4.01 -0.12
CA GLY A 90 -10.01 2.77 0.53
C GLY A 90 -9.08 1.91 -0.31
N TYR A 91 -8.64 0.79 0.25
CA TYR A 91 -7.69 -0.10 -0.40
C TYR A 91 -8.32 -0.92 -1.56
N PRO A 92 -7.57 -1.19 -2.65
CA PRO A 92 -6.27 -0.59 -2.96
C PRO A 92 -6.43 0.81 -3.59
N ASP A 93 -5.38 1.62 -3.47
CA ASP A 93 -5.32 2.93 -4.14
C ASP A 93 -4.91 2.81 -5.63
N GLN A 94 -4.14 1.78 -5.98
CA GLN A 94 -3.69 1.48 -7.34
C GLN A 94 -3.99 0.03 -7.72
N GLN A 95 -3.90 -0.28 -9.00
CA GLN A 95 -3.90 -1.63 -9.54
C GLN A 95 -2.80 -1.77 -10.56
N LEU A 96 -2.21 -2.97 -10.61
CA LEU A 96 -1.35 -3.39 -11.70
C LEU A 96 -2.19 -4.17 -12.70
N ARG A 97 -2.24 -3.73 -13.96
CA ARG A 97 -3.01 -4.36 -15.03
C ARG A 97 -2.10 -5.01 -16.07
N SER A 98 -2.44 -6.22 -16.51
CA SER A 98 -1.92 -6.82 -17.75
C SER A 98 -3.04 -7.58 -18.46
N GLY A 99 -3.51 -7.08 -19.61
CA GLY A 99 -4.72 -7.59 -20.25
C GLY A 99 -5.94 -7.50 -19.33
N ASP A 100 -6.57 -8.66 -19.08
CA ASP A 100 -7.71 -8.81 -18.17
C ASP A 100 -7.31 -9.05 -16.70
N LEU A 101 -6.02 -9.29 -16.43
CA LEU A 101 -5.53 -9.49 -15.07
C LEU A 101 -5.46 -8.14 -14.33
N LEU A 102 -6.13 -8.08 -13.18
CA LEU A 102 -6.10 -6.96 -12.25
C LEU A 102 -5.52 -7.40 -10.91
N ILE A 103 -4.45 -6.76 -10.49
CA ILE A 103 -3.73 -7.06 -9.25
C ILE A 103 -3.89 -5.84 -8.34
N PRO A 104 -4.51 -5.96 -7.15
CA PRO A 104 -4.53 -4.88 -6.18
C PRO A 104 -3.10 -4.50 -5.78
N LEU A 105 -2.76 -3.22 -5.94
CA LEU A 105 -1.42 -2.71 -5.68
C LEU A 105 -1.47 -1.57 -4.68
N GLU A 106 -0.71 -1.71 -3.61
CA GLU A 106 -0.51 -0.65 -2.63
C GLU A 106 0.87 -0.06 -2.78
N LEU A 107 0.95 1.27 -2.82
CA LEU A 107 2.21 1.97 -2.72
C LEU A 107 2.42 2.44 -1.28
N LYS A 108 3.67 2.36 -0.85
CA LYS A 108 4.16 2.96 0.39
C LYS A 108 5.52 3.59 0.12
N ALA A 109 5.92 4.51 0.97
CA ALA A 109 7.28 5.04 0.97
C ALA A 109 7.85 5.02 2.38
N THR A 110 9.15 4.72 2.51
CA THR A 110 9.85 4.70 3.80
C THR A 110 11.31 5.12 3.65
N GLY A 111 11.83 5.79 4.67
CA GLY A 111 13.20 6.28 4.72
C GLY A 111 14.25 5.20 4.98
N ASP A 112 13.87 4.16 5.72
CA ASP A 112 14.74 3.03 6.05
C ASP A 112 13.91 1.74 5.97
N TRP A 113 14.56 0.68 5.49
CA TRP A 113 14.03 -0.68 5.58
C TRP A 113 14.82 -1.43 6.66
N ASN A 114 14.31 -1.39 7.88
CA ASN A 114 14.86 -2.11 9.01
C ASN A 114 13.92 -3.28 9.39
N PRO A 115 14.35 -4.55 9.27
CA PRO A 115 13.54 -5.70 9.67
C PRO A 115 13.14 -5.72 11.16
N ASN A 116 13.87 -5.00 12.00
CA ASN A 116 13.57 -4.84 13.42
C ASN A 116 12.68 -3.63 13.71
N ASP A 117 12.29 -2.86 12.67
CA ASP A 117 11.33 -1.79 12.81
C ASP A 117 9.92 -2.36 13.01
N SER A 118 9.29 -1.95 14.11
CA SER A 118 7.91 -2.31 14.45
C SER A 118 6.88 -1.28 13.96
N ASN A 119 7.32 -0.24 13.24
CA ASN A 119 6.44 0.72 12.60
C ASN A 119 5.48 0.02 11.65
N ARG A 120 4.19 0.19 11.92
CA ARG A 120 3.13 -0.44 11.14
C ARG A 120 3.03 0.19 9.75
N ARG A 121 2.78 -0.66 8.75
CA ARG A 121 2.28 -0.25 7.43
C ARG A 121 0.84 -0.71 7.33
N VAL A 122 -0.08 0.24 7.21
CA VAL A 122 -1.51 -0.08 7.07
C VAL A 122 -1.75 -0.61 5.66
N LEU A 123 -2.28 -1.83 5.56
CA LEU A 123 -2.64 -2.46 4.27
C LEU A 123 -4.08 -2.14 3.90
N THR A 124 -5.04 -2.54 4.74
CA THR A 124 -6.46 -2.24 4.50
C THR A 124 -7.26 -2.25 5.80
N SER A 125 -8.45 -1.65 5.75
CA SER A 125 -9.49 -1.73 6.78
C SER A 125 -10.85 -2.18 6.23
N SER A 126 -10.96 -2.46 4.93
CA SER A 126 -12.22 -2.92 4.31
C SER A 126 -11.96 -3.90 3.16
N SER A 127 -12.90 -4.83 2.96
CA SER A 127 -12.90 -5.79 1.84
C SER A 127 -13.74 -5.33 0.64
N GLU A 128 -14.51 -4.25 0.77
CA GLU A 128 -15.55 -3.87 -0.18
C GLU A 128 -15.04 -3.70 -1.61
N LYS A 129 -13.99 -2.89 -1.80
CA LYS A 129 -13.42 -2.60 -3.13
C LYS A 129 -12.88 -3.87 -3.79
N LEU A 130 -12.21 -4.74 -3.02
CA LEU A 130 -11.73 -6.02 -3.51
C LEU A 130 -12.87 -6.89 -4.00
N ARG A 131 -13.94 -7.01 -3.20
CA ARG A 131 -15.09 -7.83 -3.57
C ARG A 131 -15.81 -7.32 -4.81
N LYS A 132 -15.81 -6.01 -5.01
CA LYS A 132 -16.52 -5.37 -6.12
C LYS A 132 -15.75 -5.41 -7.45
N TYR A 133 -14.43 -5.21 -7.41
CA TYR A 133 -13.65 -4.94 -8.62
C TYR A 133 -12.63 -6.00 -8.99
N PHE A 134 -12.24 -6.87 -8.06
CA PHE A 134 -11.22 -7.89 -8.28
C PHE A 134 -11.84 -9.28 -8.29
N LYS A 135 -11.42 -10.11 -9.25
CA LYS A 135 -11.89 -11.49 -9.43
C LYS A 135 -10.83 -12.45 -8.94
N SER A 136 -11.24 -13.51 -8.25
CA SER A 136 -10.34 -14.59 -7.84
C SER A 136 -9.75 -15.29 -9.07
N PRO A 137 -8.46 -15.67 -9.05
CA PRO A 137 -7.52 -15.50 -7.93
C PRO A 137 -7.07 -14.04 -7.71
N ILE A 138 -7.04 -13.59 -6.44
CA ILE A 138 -6.67 -12.20 -6.08
C ILE A 138 -5.27 -12.18 -5.48
N TYR A 139 -4.34 -11.57 -6.22
CA TYR A 139 -2.92 -11.48 -5.85
C TYR A 139 -2.59 -10.08 -5.32
N HIS A 140 -2.07 -9.98 -4.10
CA HIS A 140 -1.82 -8.69 -3.45
C HIS A 140 -0.36 -8.27 -3.56
N LEU A 141 -0.11 -7.11 -4.17
CA LEU A 141 1.23 -6.57 -4.35
C LEU A 141 1.43 -5.31 -3.50
N LEU A 142 2.47 -5.31 -2.68
CA LEU A 142 2.94 -4.12 -1.99
C LEU A 142 4.22 -3.62 -2.68
N CYS A 143 4.21 -2.36 -3.09
CA CYS A 143 5.34 -1.67 -3.69
C CYS A 143 5.82 -0.58 -2.74
N THR A 144 7.01 -0.76 -2.16
CA THR A 144 7.61 0.17 -1.22
C THR A 144 8.74 0.96 -1.88
N VAL A 145 8.60 2.27 -1.95
CA VAL A 145 9.66 3.19 -2.36
C VAL A 145 10.59 3.46 -1.17
N LEU A 146 11.87 3.15 -1.34
CA LEU A 146 12.91 3.45 -0.36
C LEU A 146 13.56 4.79 -0.71
N TYR A 147 13.69 5.68 0.26
CA TYR A 147 14.27 7.00 0.06
C TYR A 147 15.22 7.42 1.18
N THR A 148 16.15 8.33 0.89
CA THR A 148 16.99 8.98 1.90
C THR A 148 16.61 10.45 1.96
N ALA A 149 16.36 10.98 3.16
CA ALA A 149 16.16 12.41 3.33
C ALA A 149 17.45 13.18 3.03
N GLU A 150 17.36 14.27 2.26
CA GLU A 150 18.50 15.13 1.93
C GLU A 150 18.08 16.60 1.81
N ALA A 151 19.07 17.49 1.66
CA ALA A 151 18.79 18.92 1.52
C ALA A 151 17.90 19.17 0.29
N GLY A 152 16.71 19.74 0.49
CA GLY A 152 15.77 20.05 -0.59
C GLY A 152 14.74 18.95 -0.89
N GLY A 153 14.78 17.79 -0.22
CA GLY A 153 13.75 16.77 -0.41
C GLY A 153 14.15 15.37 0.06
N THR A 154 13.71 14.36 -0.69
CA THR A 154 14.07 12.95 -0.46
C THR A 154 14.58 12.34 -1.76
N ARG A 155 15.78 11.77 -1.71
CA ARG A 155 16.35 11.00 -2.82
C ARG A 155 15.74 9.62 -2.87
N ILE A 156 15.28 9.21 -4.04
CA ILE A 156 14.77 7.85 -4.23
C ILE A 156 15.94 6.88 -4.42
N ASP A 157 16.05 5.87 -3.56
CA ASP A 157 17.18 4.93 -3.57
C ASP A 157 16.82 3.61 -4.28
N ALA A 158 15.63 3.09 -4.03
CA ALA A 158 15.19 1.80 -4.56
C ALA A 158 13.66 1.62 -4.53
N ILE A 159 13.19 0.57 -5.19
CA ILE A 159 11.86 0.00 -5.02
C ILE A 159 12.01 -1.41 -4.48
N ARG A 160 11.19 -1.75 -3.50
CA ARG A 160 10.99 -3.09 -2.99
C ARG A 160 9.59 -3.57 -3.36
N LEU A 161 9.49 -4.79 -3.86
CA LEU A 161 8.22 -5.48 -4.11
C LEU A 161 8.05 -6.58 -3.07
N ASP A 162 6.90 -6.61 -2.42
CA ASP A 162 6.48 -7.66 -1.50
C ASP A 162 5.19 -8.29 -2.06
N PHE A 163 5.28 -9.57 -2.43
CA PHE A 163 4.17 -10.38 -2.92
C PHE A 163 3.49 -11.01 -1.71
N LEU A 164 2.34 -10.47 -1.29
CA LEU A 164 1.68 -10.91 -0.06
C LEU A 164 1.00 -12.26 -0.30
N GLU A 165 1.54 -13.30 0.32
CA GLU A 165 0.99 -14.67 0.32
C GLU A 165 -0.17 -14.83 1.32
N PRO A 166 -1.06 -15.83 1.15
CA PRO A 166 -2.14 -16.13 2.09
C PRO A 166 -1.70 -16.29 3.54
N ASP A 167 -0.53 -16.87 3.77
CA ASP A 167 0.08 -17.15 5.08
C ASP A 167 0.93 -15.99 5.63
N SER A 168 1.05 -14.88 4.88
CA SER A 168 1.78 -13.69 5.32
C SER A 168 1.31 -13.25 6.70
N PRO A 169 2.21 -13.06 7.68
CA PRO A 169 1.83 -12.64 9.02
C PRO A 169 1.32 -11.20 8.98
N VAL A 170 0.16 -10.96 9.58
CA VAL A 170 -0.42 -9.61 9.72
C VAL A 170 -0.76 -9.32 11.18
N SER A 171 -0.59 -8.05 11.55
CA SER A 171 -1.06 -7.51 12.81
C SER A 171 -2.38 -6.77 12.58
N VAL A 172 -3.42 -7.14 13.33
CA VAL A 172 -4.77 -6.56 13.19
C VAL A 172 -5.05 -5.65 14.36
N ARG A 173 -5.42 -4.41 14.04
CA ARG A 173 -5.88 -3.43 15.02
C ARG A 173 -7.29 -2.99 14.66
N LEU A 174 -8.23 -3.29 15.55
CA LEU A 174 -9.56 -2.68 15.55
C LEU A 174 -9.43 -1.28 16.16
N GLU A 175 -9.89 -0.23 15.48
CA GLU A 175 -9.79 1.13 16.02
C GLU A 175 -11.13 1.87 16.11
N VAL A 176 -11.32 2.49 17.27
CA VAL A 176 -12.33 3.52 17.60
C VAL A 176 -11.58 4.65 18.31
N SER A 177 -11.78 5.91 17.90
CA SER A 177 -10.99 7.06 18.37
C SER A 177 -11.88 8.26 18.76
N VAL A 178 -11.45 9.05 19.77
CA VAL A 178 -12.08 10.33 20.22
C VAL A 178 -11.05 11.47 20.34
N ASN A 179 -11.48 12.74 20.40
CA ASN A 179 -10.61 13.94 20.54
C ASN A 179 -11.19 14.96 21.56
N HIS A 180 -10.48 16.04 21.90
CA HIS A 180 -10.87 16.99 22.98
C HIS A 180 -12.29 17.55 22.88
N LYS A 181 -12.79 17.75 21.66
CA LYS A 181 -14.16 18.22 21.45
C LYS A 181 -15.18 17.13 21.79
N LEU A 182 -14.89 15.87 21.42
CA LEU A 182 -15.71 14.70 21.78
C LEU A 182 -15.72 14.47 23.29
N LEU A 183 -14.66 14.90 23.98
CA LEU A 183 -14.50 14.89 25.43
C LEU A 183 -15.09 16.12 26.15
N ALA A 184 -15.67 17.06 25.41
CA ALA A 184 -16.28 18.27 25.97
C ALA A 184 -17.81 18.21 26.03
N THR A 185 -18.45 17.43 25.15
CA THR A 185 -19.92 17.49 24.97
C THR A 185 -20.62 16.13 25.01
N GLY A 186 -19.90 15.04 24.80
CA GLY A 186 -20.48 13.70 24.95
C GLY A 186 -21.01 13.49 26.38
N LYS A 187 -21.98 12.58 26.53
CA LYS A 187 -22.36 12.09 27.86
C LYS A 187 -21.25 11.18 28.40
N HIS A 188 -20.30 11.78 29.12
CA HIS A 188 -19.14 11.19 29.82
C HIS A 188 -18.63 12.22 30.87
N LYS A 189 -17.49 12.04 31.56
CA LYS A 189 -16.95 13.00 32.57
C LYS A 189 -15.61 13.64 32.11
N SER A 190 -15.28 14.89 32.46
CA SER A 190 -14.03 15.63 32.08
C SER A 190 -13.51 16.67 33.13
N VAL A 191 -12.22 17.14 33.07
CA VAL A 191 -11.53 18.18 33.93
C VAL A 191 -10.28 18.80 33.22
N THR A 192 -9.82 20.03 33.54
CA THR A 192 -8.63 20.75 32.97
C THR A 192 -7.82 21.48 34.08
N ILE A 193 -6.47 21.60 34.01
CA ILE A 193 -5.57 22.26 35.00
C ILE A 193 -4.60 23.19 34.26
#